data_AF-A0A6V7ISM6-F1
#
_entry.id   AF-A0A6V7ISM6-F1
#
_cell.length_a   1.000
_cell.length_b   1.000
_cell.length_c   1.000
_cell.angle_alpha   90.00
_cell.angle_beta   90.00
_cell.angle_gamma   90.00
#
_symmetry.space_group_name_H-M   'P 1'
#
loop_
_entity.id
_entity.type
_entity.pdbx_description
1 polymer ?
#
loop_
_entity_poly.entity_id
_entity_poly.type
_entity_poly.pdbx_seq_one_letter_code
_entity_poly.pdbx_strand_id
1 'polypeptide(L)'
;ADIPCRFKIDPNAVDELMSSVENTLKHAIQEEEGVQLDLVKNFDSVADEIRGQLRALKEAPNRLEKPVIYHLDVGAMYPNIILTNRLQPTAMVDETICAACDFNKPNARCKRNMEWMWRGEVFSASLGEYQRIQQQLETEKFPPQIPGGSRRAFHQLTRPEQASWEKKRLSEYCRKAYKKTKITRTEERTQTICQKENSFYVDTVRAFRDR
;
A
#
# COMPACT_ATOMS: atom_id res chain seq x y z
N ALA A 1 23.61 22.10 7.84
CA ALA A 1 24.57 20.98 7.85
C ALA A 1 25.90 21.49 7.33
N ASP A 2 27.00 21.18 8.01
CA ASP A 2 28.27 21.91 7.79
C ASP A 2 29.27 21.15 6.93
N ILE A 3 28.93 19.92 6.55
CA ILE A 3 29.77 19.02 5.77
C ILE A 3 29.35 19.12 4.29
N PRO A 4 30.25 19.48 3.36
CA PRO A 4 29.94 19.51 1.94
C PRO A 4 29.61 18.12 1.39
N CYS A 5 28.62 18.05 0.50
CA CYS A 5 28.22 16.85 -0.21
C CYS A 5 28.38 17.05 -1.72
N ARG A 6 28.71 15.97 -2.43
CA ARG A 6 28.76 15.97 -3.88
C ARG A 6 27.37 15.73 -4.45
N PHE A 7 26.91 16.64 -5.30
CA PHE A 7 25.66 16.51 -6.03
C PHE A 7 25.95 16.29 -7.51
N LYS A 8 25.21 15.38 -8.13
CA LYS A 8 25.18 15.18 -9.57
C LYS A 8 23.72 15.33 -10.01
N ILE A 9 23.39 16.51 -10.51
CA ILE A 9 22.04 16.88 -10.92
C ILE A 9 21.82 16.35 -12.33
N ASP A 10 20.61 15.84 -12.61
CA ASP A 10 20.18 15.47 -13.96
C ASP A 10 19.70 16.72 -14.71
N PRO A 11 20.41 17.17 -15.77
CA PRO A 11 20.01 18.35 -16.53
C PRO A 11 18.63 18.22 -17.17
N ASN A 12 18.19 17.00 -17.52
CA ASN A 12 16.89 16.78 -18.15
C ASN A 12 15.75 17.04 -17.16
N ALA A 13 15.88 16.54 -15.93
CA ALA A 13 14.92 16.83 -14.86
C ALA A 13 14.83 18.34 -14.57
N VAL A 14 15.95 19.07 -14.67
CA VAL A 14 15.94 20.53 -14.51
C VAL A 14 15.20 21.22 -15.65
N ASP A 15 15.34 20.75 -16.89
CA ASP A 15 14.58 21.29 -18.04
C ASP A 15 13.07 21.08 -17.87
N GLU A 16 12.66 19.90 -17.39
CA GLU A 16 11.25 19.62 -17.06
C GLU A 16 10.74 20.56 -15.97
N LEU A 17 11.50 20.76 -14.90
CA LEU A 17 11.16 21.73 -13.84
C LEU A 17 11.06 23.16 -14.39
N MET A 18 12.03 23.60 -15.20
CA MET A 18 12.02 24.94 -15.81
C MET A 18 10.80 25.18 -16.70
N SER A 19 10.40 24.17 -17.47
CA SER A 19 9.22 24.24 -18.34
C SER A 19 7.91 24.30 -17.57
N SER A 20 7.87 23.75 -16.36
CA SER A 20 6.67 23.66 -15.52
C SER A 20 6.55 24.76 -14.46
N VAL A 21 7.59 25.58 -14.21
CA VAL A 21 7.63 26.63 -13.16
C VAL A 21 6.34 27.45 -13.11
N GLU A 22 5.89 28.01 -14.24
CA GLU A 22 4.68 28.84 -14.26
C GLU A 22 3.43 28.07 -13.86
N ASN A 23 3.26 26.84 -14.35
CA ASN A 23 2.09 26.03 -14.04
C ASN A 23 2.10 25.60 -12.56
N THR A 24 3.28 25.25 -12.04
CA THR A 24 3.47 24.90 -10.62
C THR A 24 3.18 26.09 -9.71
N LEU A 25 3.66 27.29 -10.06
CA LEU A 25 3.36 28.51 -9.28
C LEU A 25 1.88 28.87 -9.33
N LYS A 26 1.23 28.76 -10.50
CA LYS A 26 -0.22 28.96 -10.62
C LYS A 26 -0.99 27.98 -9.76
N HIS A 27 -0.60 26.70 -9.76
CA HIS A 27 -1.22 25.68 -8.92
C HIS A 27 -1.06 26.02 -7.43
N ALA A 28 0.15 26.35 -6.98
CA ALA A 28 0.40 26.74 -5.59
C ALA A 28 -0.46 27.95 -5.17
N ILE A 29 -0.52 28.99 -6.00
CA ILE A 29 -1.28 30.21 -5.68
C ILE A 29 -2.79 29.95 -5.69
N GLN A 30 -3.32 29.26 -6.70
CA GLN A 30 -4.76 29.13 -6.92
C GLN A 30 -5.39 27.98 -6.15
N GLU A 31 -4.73 26.80 -6.13
CA GLU A 31 -5.30 25.57 -5.56
C GLU A 31 -4.85 25.36 -4.11
N GLU A 32 -3.57 25.63 -3.79
CA GLU A 32 -3.05 25.42 -2.43
C GLU A 32 -3.38 26.60 -1.51
N GLU A 33 -3.15 27.85 -1.97
CA GLU A 33 -3.39 29.06 -1.19
C GLU A 33 -4.78 29.70 -1.43
N GLY A 34 -5.51 29.29 -2.47
CA GLY A 34 -6.85 29.81 -2.77
C GLY A 34 -6.88 31.28 -3.22
N VAL A 35 -5.75 31.82 -3.71
CA VAL A 35 -5.60 33.23 -4.09
C VAL A 35 -5.82 33.40 -5.59
N GLN A 36 -6.53 34.45 -5.99
CA GLN A 36 -6.69 34.81 -7.40
C GLN A 36 -5.38 35.40 -7.96
N LEU A 37 -4.97 34.93 -9.14
CA LEU A 37 -3.73 35.37 -9.79
C LEU A 37 -3.67 36.89 -10.01
N ASP A 38 -4.81 37.53 -10.25
CA ASP A 38 -4.89 38.98 -10.50
C ASP A 38 -4.43 39.83 -9.30
N LEU A 39 -4.43 39.25 -8.09
CA LEU A 39 -3.94 39.92 -6.87
C LEU A 39 -2.41 39.82 -6.73
N VAL A 40 -1.76 38.95 -7.51
CA VAL A 40 -0.32 38.68 -7.43
C VAL A 40 0.45 39.65 -8.32
N LYS A 41 1.26 40.50 -7.70
CA LYS A 41 1.96 41.59 -8.42
C LYS A 41 3.35 41.21 -8.94
N ASN A 42 3.95 40.16 -8.39
CA ASN A 42 5.35 39.77 -8.63
C ASN A 42 5.48 38.40 -9.30
N PHE A 43 4.43 37.90 -9.94
CA PHE A 43 4.39 36.55 -10.51
C PHE A 43 5.55 36.31 -11.48
N ASP A 44 5.65 37.14 -12.53
CA ASP A 44 6.68 36.98 -13.57
C ASP A 44 8.10 37.09 -12.99
N SER A 45 8.30 38.05 -12.06
CA SER A 45 9.59 38.25 -11.41
C SER A 45 10.05 37.03 -10.61
N VAL A 46 9.15 36.39 -9.85
CA VAL A 46 9.49 35.19 -9.05
C VAL A 46 9.69 33.98 -9.95
N ALA A 47 8.86 33.83 -11.00
CA ALA A 47 9.01 32.75 -11.97
C ALA A 47 10.38 32.81 -12.67
N ASP A 48 10.82 34.00 -13.07
CA ASP A 48 12.11 34.20 -13.71
C ASP A 48 13.29 34.02 -12.75
N GLU A 49 13.15 34.42 -11.48
CA GLU A 49 14.16 34.14 -10.45
C GLU A 49 14.37 32.63 -10.27
N ILE A 50 13.27 31.87 -10.12
CA ILE A 50 13.32 30.40 -9.97
C ILE A 50 13.95 29.76 -11.21
N ARG A 51 13.56 30.20 -12.41
CA ARG A 51 14.18 29.73 -13.67
C ARG A 51 15.67 30.04 -13.74
N GLY A 52 16.09 31.21 -13.24
CA GLY A 52 17.51 31.58 -13.16
C GLY A 52 18.30 30.64 -12.25
N GLN A 53 17.76 30.33 -11.06
CA GLN A 53 18.38 29.39 -10.13
C GLN A 53 18.44 27.98 -10.71
N LEU A 54 17.36 27.48 -11.32
CA LEU A 54 17.33 26.18 -12.01
C LEU A 54 18.35 26.13 -13.16
N ARG A 55 18.47 27.19 -13.96
CA ARG A 55 19.47 27.26 -15.04
C ARG A 55 20.90 27.14 -14.50
N ALA A 56 21.21 27.80 -13.38
CA ALA A 56 22.52 27.68 -12.75
C ALA A 56 22.82 26.24 -12.26
N LEU A 57 21.80 25.52 -11.80
CA LEU A 57 21.91 24.10 -11.46
C LEU A 57 22.17 23.23 -12.70
N LYS A 58 21.56 23.58 -13.84
CA LYS A 58 21.75 22.88 -15.12
C LYS A 58 23.15 23.11 -15.71
N GLU A 59 23.65 24.35 -15.69
CA GLU A 59 24.94 24.73 -16.26
C GLU A 59 26.12 24.13 -15.47
N ALA A 60 25.97 23.99 -14.15
CA ALA A 60 26.93 23.35 -13.28
C ALA A 60 26.28 22.18 -12.51
N PRO A 61 26.05 21.02 -13.17
CA PRO A 61 25.30 19.91 -12.59
C PRO A 61 26.11 19.07 -11.60
N ASN A 62 27.45 19.13 -11.68
CA ASN A 62 28.35 18.48 -10.73
C ASN A 62 28.81 19.52 -9.69
N ARG A 63 28.30 19.41 -8.45
CA ARG A 63 28.48 20.42 -7.41
C ARG A 63 29.07 19.82 -6.14
N LEU A 64 29.80 20.63 -5.38
CA LEU A 64 30.27 20.31 -4.04
C LEU A 64 29.87 21.44 -3.10
N GLU A 65 28.77 21.25 -2.37
CA GLU A 65 28.17 22.31 -1.56
C GLU A 65 27.52 21.73 -0.28
N LYS A 66 27.20 22.59 0.68
CA LYS A 66 26.57 22.16 1.93
C LYS A 66 25.10 21.80 1.67
N PRO A 67 24.62 20.62 2.10
CA PRO A 67 23.25 20.20 1.85
C PRO A 67 22.26 21.01 2.69
N VAL A 68 21.06 21.19 2.15
CA VAL A 68 19.86 21.53 2.92
C VAL A 68 19.04 20.25 3.09
N ILE A 69 18.81 19.87 4.34
CA ILE A 69 18.12 18.62 4.67
C ILE A 69 16.64 18.96 4.89
N TYR A 70 15.80 18.52 3.95
CA TYR A 70 14.35 18.67 4.02
C TYR A 70 13.67 17.33 4.29
N HIS A 71 12.58 17.37 5.04
CA HIS A 71 11.63 16.27 5.18
C HIS A 71 10.32 16.72 4.54
N LEU A 72 9.90 16.02 3.49
CA LEU A 72 8.63 16.24 2.82
C LEU A 72 7.68 15.14 3.27
N ASP A 73 6.52 15.52 3.81
CA ASP A 73 5.48 14.60 4.24
C ASP A 73 4.15 14.98 3.60
N VAL A 74 3.32 13.98 3.32
CA VAL A 74 1.98 14.18 2.79
C VAL A 74 1.00 14.23 3.96
N GLY A 75 0.46 15.42 4.21
CA GLY A 75 -0.57 15.61 5.23
C GLY A 75 -1.73 14.63 5.05
N ALA A 76 -2.08 13.89 6.11
CA ALA A 76 -3.16 12.90 6.11
C ALA A 76 -3.16 11.98 4.85
N MET A 77 -1.99 11.44 4.47
CA MET A 77 -1.79 10.64 3.25
C MET A 77 -2.89 9.58 3.02
N TYR A 78 -3.08 8.65 3.96
CA TYR A 78 -4.05 7.55 3.78
C TYR A 78 -5.50 8.03 3.75
N PRO A 79 -5.97 8.92 4.65
CA PRO A 79 -7.28 9.56 4.50
C PRO A 79 -7.48 10.19 3.12
N ASN A 80 -6.50 10.95 2.62
CA ASN A 80 -6.61 11.58 1.31
C ASN A 80 -6.68 10.56 0.18
N ILE A 81 -5.87 9.48 0.22
CA ILE A 81 -5.96 8.37 -0.75
C ILE A 81 -7.33 7.69 -0.69
N ILE A 82 -7.86 7.45 0.51
CA ILE A 82 -9.19 6.86 0.72
C ILE A 82 -10.26 7.74 0.08
N LEU A 83 -10.23 9.05 0.32
CA LEU A 83 -11.21 10.00 -0.19
C LEU A 83 -11.14 10.14 -1.72
N THR A 84 -9.93 10.32 -2.26
CA THR A 84 -9.70 10.48 -3.71
C THR A 84 -10.14 9.25 -4.52
N ASN A 85 -9.99 8.06 -3.95
CA ASN A 85 -10.34 6.80 -4.63
C ASN A 85 -11.68 6.20 -4.17
N ARG A 86 -12.38 6.87 -3.23
CA ARG A 86 -13.58 6.37 -2.53
C ARG A 86 -13.40 4.95 -1.98
N LEU A 87 -12.26 4.68 -1.33
CA LEU A 87 -11.94 3.35 -0.80
C LEU A 87 -12.76 3.07 0.45
N GLN A 88 -13.52 1.98 0.42
CA GLN A 88 -14.21 1.46 1.60
C GLN A 88 -14.47 -0.03 1.43
N PRO A 89 -14.57 -0.81 2.52
CA PRO A 89 -14.72 -2.26 2.45
C PRO A 89 -15.91 -2.71 1.59
N THR A 90 -17.06 -2.04 1.72
CA THR A 90 -18.29 -2.38 0.98
C THR A 90 -18.20 -2.08 -0.52
N ALA A 91 -17.29 -1.18 -0.94
CA ALA A 91 -17.11 -0.85 -2.35
C ALA A 91 -16.20 -1.85 -3.08
N MET A 92 -15.52 -2.75 -2.36
CA MET A 92 -14.67 -3.79 -2.96
C MET A 92 -15.56 -4.91 -3.50
N VAL A 93 -15.90 -4.84 -4.79
CA VAL A 93 -16.85 -5.78 -5.44
C VAL A 93 -16.13 -6.73 -6.37
N ASP A 94 -16.60 -7.98 -6.44
CA ASP A 94 -16.21 -8.93 -7.47
C ASP A 94 -17.15 -8.83 -8.70
N GLU A 95 -16.85 -9.62 -9.74
CA GLU A 95 -17.63 -9.65 -10.96
C GLU A 95 -19.06 -10.14 -10.71
N THR A 96 -19.26 -11.07 -9.77
CA THR A 96 -20.59 -11.65 -9.47
C THR A 96 -21.50 -10.62 -8.82
N ILE A 97 -21.00 -9.88 -7.83
CA ILE A 97 -21.71 -8.80 -7.16
C ILE A 97 -21.99 -7.66 -8.14
N CYS A 98 -21.00 -7.31 -8.95
CA CYS A 98 -21.17 -6.25 -9.94
C CYS A 98 -22.17 -6.65 -11.04
N ALA A 99 -22.23 -7.92 -11.44
CA ALA A 99 -23.15 -8.40 -12.46
C ALA A 99 -24.61 -8.31 -12.02
N ALA A 100 -24.89 -8.56 -10.73
CA ALA A 100 -26.22 -8.46 -10.14
C ALA A 100 -26.69 -7.02 -9.86
N CYS A 101 -25.83 -6.01 -10.06
CA CYS A 101 -26.13 -4.62 -9.77
C CYS A 101 -26.95 -3.94 -10.88
N ASP A 102 -28.02 -3.23 -10.51
CA ASP A 102 -28.87 -2.47 -11.44
C ASP A 102 -28.12 -1.40 -12.25
N PHE A 103 -26.97 -0.94 -11.74
CA PHE A 103 -26.11 0.04 -12.39
C PHE A 103 -25.12 -0.57 -13.39
N ASN A 104 -25.06 -1.90 -13.50
CA ASN A 104 -24.19 -2.60 -14.45
C ASN A 104 -24.75 -2.54 -15.87
N LYS A 105 -24.68 -1.34 -16.47
CA LYS A 105 -25.11 -1.04 -17.83
C LYS A 105 -23.91 -0.93 -18.78
N PRO A 106 -24.11 -1.12 -20.09
CA PRO A 106 -23.11 -0.75 -21.08
C PRO A 106 -22.68 0.72 -20.85
N ASN A 107 -21.36 0.97 -20.75
CA ASN A 107 -20.75 2.28 -20.44
C ASN A 107 -20.85 2.76 -18.98
N ALA A 108 -21.10 1.87 -18.02
CA ALA A 108 -21.01 2.23 -16.60
C ALA A 108 -19.60 2.73 -16.23
N ARG A 109 -19.49 3.99 -15.82
CA ARG A 109 -18.22 4.64 -15.37
C ARG A 109 -17.93 4.47 -13.88
N CYS A 110 -18.69 3.63 -13.18
CA CYS A 110 -18.58 3.47 -11.73
C CYS A 110 -17.58 2.40 -11.29
N LYS A 111 -17.00 1.63 -12.21
CA LYS A 111 -15.99 0.61 -11.88
C LYS A 111 -14.61 1.24 -11.95
N ARG A 112 -13.90 1.30 -10.82
CA ARG A 112 -12.49 1.70 -10.77
C ARG A 112 -11.65 0.48 -10.42
N ASN A 113 -10.81 0.04 -11.34
CA ASN A 113 -9.89 -1.07 -11.08
C ASN A 113 -8.61 -0.51 -10.48
N MET A 114 -8.14 -1.12 -9.39
CA MET A 114 -6.87 -0.76 -8.75
C MET A 114 -6.07 -2.01 -8.43
N GLU A 115 -4.78 -1.90 -8.66
CA GLU A 115 -3.80 -2.94 -8.33
C GLU A 115 -3.33 -2.79 -6.89
N TRP A 116 -3.08 -3.92 -6.24
CA TRP A 116 -2.50 -3.99 -4.92
C TRP A 116 -1.62 -5.23 -4.78
N MET A 117 -0.59 -5.12 -3.95
CA MET A 117 0.33 -6.23 -3.71
C MET A 117 -0.15 -7.06 -2.52
N TRP A 118 -0.56 -8.29 -2.78
CA TRP A 118 -0.78 -9.29 -1.74
C TRP A 118 0.56 -9.87 -1.31
N ARG A 119 0.82 -9.93 0.00
CA ARG A 119 2.00 -10.59 0.57
C ARG A 119 1.55 -11.64 1.58
N GLY A 120 1.90 -12.90 1.30
CA GLY A 120 1.62 -14.03 2.18
C GLY A 120 2.89 -14.71 2.66
N GLU A 121 2.92 -15.08 3.94
CA GLU A 121 3.91 -16.03 4.47
C GLU A 121 3.27 -17.41 4.59
N VAL A 122 3.67 -18.34 3.73
CA VAL A 122 3.13 -19.69 3.68
C VAL A 122 4.19 -20.72 4.06
N PHE A 123 3.79 -21.90 4.55
CA PHE A 123 4.73 -22.97 4.80
C PHE A 123 5.42 -23.42 3.50
N SER A 124 6.68 -23.85 3.61
CA SER A 124 7.44 -24.34 2.45
C SER A 124 6.90 -25.67 1.91
N ALA A 125 6.14 -26.40 2.73
CA ALA A 125 5.55 -27.67 2.36
C ALA A 125 4.41 -27.49 1.34
N SER A 126 4.36 -28.43 0.40
CA SER A 126 3.26 -28.62 -0.55
C SER A 126 1.99 -29.17 0.13
N LEU A 127 0.86 -29.09 -0.58
CA LEU A 127 -0.41 -29.64 -0.11
C LEU A 127 -0.32 -31.14 0.22
N GLY A 128 0.37 -31.93 -0.62
CA GLY A 128 0.53 -33.37 -0.38
C GLY A 128 1.35 -33.69 0.86
N GLU A 129 2.37 -32.88 1.18
CA GLU A 129 3.14 -33.03 2.42
C GLU A 129 2.33 -32.66 3.65
N TYR A 130 1.52 -31.61 3.56
CA TYR A 130 0.59 -31.23 4.62
C TYR A 130 -0.42 -32.36 4.89
N GLN A 131 -1.03 -32.93 3.84
CA GLN A 131 -1.98 -34.04 3.97
C GLN A 131 -1.35 -35.28 4.63
N ARG A 132 -0.09 -35.62 4.29
CA ARG A 132 0.64 -36.71 4.96
C ARG A 132 0.85 -36.42 6.44
N ILE A 133 1.16 -35.18 6.81
CA ILE A 133 1.29 -34.77 8.21
C ILE A 133 -0.04 -34.87 8.95
N GLN A 134 -1.15 -34.50 8.31
CA GLN A 134 -2.48 -34.68 8.90
C GLN A 134 -2.79 -36.15 9.19
N GLN A 135 -2.55 -37.05 8.23
CA GLN A 135 -2.75 -38.50 8.42
C GLN A 135 -1.89 -39.06 9.56
N GLN A 136 -0.64 -38.60 9.69
CA GLN A 136 0.21 -38.98 10.83
C GLN A 136 -0.41 -38.54 12.15
N LEU A 137 -0.84 -37.29 12.25
CA LEU A 137 -1.46 -36.75 13.46
C LEU A 137 -2.74 -37.51 13.82
N GLU A 138 -3.55 -37.92 12.85
CA GLU A 138 -4.77 -38.70 13.08
C GLU A 138 -4.51 -40.05 13.78
N THR A 139 -3.36 -40.67 13.53
CA THR A 139 -2.96 -41.94 14.17
C THR A 139 -2.32 -41.76 15.55
N GLU A 140 -1.92 -40.53 15.91
CA GLU A 140 -1.25 -40.23 17.18
C GLU A 140 -2.24 -40.03 18.34
N LYS A 141 -1.72 -40.19 19.56
CA LYS A 141 -2.45 -39.90 20.81
C LYS A 141 -1.88 -38.67 21.49
N PHE A 142 -2.76 -37.74 21.83
CA PHE A 142 -2.44 -36.44 22.37
C PHE A 142 -2.72 -36.36 23.88
N PRO A 143 -2.14 -35.38 24.59
CA PRO A 143 -2.36 -35.19 26.00
C PRO A 143 -3.85 -35.07 26.39
N PRO A 144 -4.23 -35.52 27.59
CA PRO A 144 -5.58 -35.33 28.10
C PRO A 144 -5.88 -33.84 28.26
N GLN A 145 -7.16 -33.49 28.19
CA GLN A 145 -7.62 -32.12 28.42
C GLN A 145 -7.46 -31.69 29.90
N ILE A 146 -7.54 -32.67 30.81
CA ILE A 146 -7.46 -32.48 32.26
C ILE A 146 -6.26 -33.28 32.79
N PRO A 147 -5.47 -32.76 33.74
CA PRO A 147 -4.40 -33.52 34.39
C PRO A 147 -4.91 -34.86 34.94
N GLY A 148 -4.25 -35.96 34.56
CA GLY A 148 -4.61 -37.32 34.97
C GLY A 148 -5.65 -38.04 34.09
N GLY A 149 -6.20 -37.37 33.05
CA GLY A 149 -7.15 -38.00 32.13
C GLY A 149 -6.53 -38.95 31.10
N SER A 150 -7.37 -39.58 30.28
CA SER A 150 -6.94 -40.45 29.17
C SER A 150 -6.41 -39.65 27.97
N ARG A 151 -5.41 -40.20 27.28
CA ARG A 151 -4.94 -39.62 26.01
C ARG A 151 -6.07 -39.56 24.97
N ARG A 152 -6.07 -38.49 24.18
CA ARG A 152 -7.11 -38.19 23.19
C ARG A 152 -6.62 -38.48 21.77
N ALA A 153 -7.51 -38.90 20.88
CA ALA A 153 -7.23 -38.94 19.44
C ALA A 153 -7.30 -37.52 18.84
N PHE A 154 -6.73 -37.32 17.66
CA PHE A 154 -6.67 -36.00 17.01
C PHE A 154 -8.05 -35.34 16.83
N HIS A 155 -9.05 -36.12 16.37
CA HIS A 155 -10.42 -35.63 16.16
C HIS A 155 -11.14 -35.23 17.46
N GLN A 156 -10.65 -35.68 18.63
CA GLN A 156 -11.19 -35.30 19.94
C GLN A 156 -10.58 -33.99 20.47
N LEU A 157 -9.58 -33.45 19.78
CA LEU A 157 -9.03 -32.13 20.08
C LEU A 157 -9.96 -31.05 19.54
N THR A 158 -9.94 -29.89 20.20
CA THR A 158 -10.62 -28.69 19.69
C THR A 158 -9.92 -28.18 18.43
N ARG A 159 -10.63 -27.44 17.56
CA ARG A 159 -10.02 -26.86 16.34
C ARG A 159 -8.75 -26.04 16.60
N PRO A 160 -8.67 -25.20 17.66
CA PRO A 160 -7.43 -24.49 17.99
C PRO A 160 -6.28 -25.43 18.39
N GLU A 161 -6.56 -26.50 19.15
CA GLU A 161 -5.57 -27.50 19.52
C GLU A 161 -5.06 -28.25 18.27
N GLN A 162 -5.97 -28.70 17.40
CA GLN A 162 -5.63 -29.34 16.13
C GLN A 162 -4.71 -28.45 15.28
N ALA A 163 -5.11 -27.19 15.08
CA ALA A 163 -4.32 -26.22 14.32
C ALA A 163 -2.94 -25.98 14.94
N SER A 164 -2.82 -25.98 16.27
CA SER A 164 -1.55 -25.83 16.97
C SER A 164 -0.62 -27.03 16.72
N TRP A 165 -1.14 -28.26 16.81
CA TRP A 165 -0.39 -29.48 16.53
C TRP A 165 0.02 -29.59 15.07
N GLU A 166 -0.89 -29.30 14.14
CA GLU A 166 -0.58 -29.24 12.71
C GLU A 166 0.51 -28.21 12.41
N LYS A 167 0.34 -26.97 12.90
CA LYS A 167 1.32 -25.90 12.70
C LYS A 167 2.68 -26.28 13.26
N LYS A 168 2.73 -26.89 14.45
CA LYS A 168 3.98 -27.35 15.07
C LYS A 168 4.66 -28.43 14.21
N ARG A 169 3.93 -29.48 13.84
CA ARG A 169 4.49 -30.59 13.06
C ARG A 169 4.93 -30.14 11.67
N LEU A 170 4.13 -29.31 11.02
CA LEU A 170 4.46 -28.72 9.72
C LEU A 170 5.68 -27.80 9.81
N SER A 171 5.81 -27.02 10.89
CA SER A 171 6.97 -26.14 11.08
C SER A 171 8.28 -26.92 11.23
N GLU A 172 8.25 -27.99 12.02
CA GLU A 172 9.39 -28.88 12.23
C GLU A 172 9.75 -29.62 10.95
N TYR A 173 8.76 -30.12 10.21
CA TYR A 173 8.95 -30.76 8.92
C TYR A 173 9.60 -29.80 7.92
N CYS A 174 9.05 -28.60 7.73
CA CYS A 174 9.61 -27.61 6.81
C CYS A 174 11.04 -27.21 7.18
N ARG A 175 11.36 -27.09 8.48
CA ARG A 175 12.73 -26.81 8.94
C ARG A 175 13.69 -27.94 8.59
N LYS A 176 13.27 -29.20 8.72
CA LYS A 176 14.11 -30.36 8.41
C LYS A 176 14.27 -30.59 6.91
N ALA A 177 13.17 -30.61 6.16
CA ALA A 177 13.16 -30.93 4.74
C ALA A 177 13.67 -29.78 3.86
N TYR A 178 13.26 -28.54 4.17
CA TYR A 178 13.50 -27.37 3.31
C TYR A 178 14.50 -26.38 3.91
N LYS A 179 15.01 -26.62 5.13
CA LYS A 179 15.87 -25.68 5.90
C LYS A 179 15.23 -24.31 6.15
N LYS A 180 13.95 -24.15 5.80
CA LYS A 180 13.18 -22.91 5.88
C LYS A 180 11.74 -23.24 6.21
N THR A 181 11.22 -22.66 7.29
CA THR A 181 9.86 -22.97 7.77
C THR A 181 8.79 -22.33 6.88
N LYS A 182 8.96 -21.07 6.48
CA LYS A 182 8.02 -20.35 5.64
C LYS A 182 8.70 -19.72 4.43
N ILE A 183 7.95 -19.56 3.35
CA ILE A 183 8.31 -18.76 2.19
C ILE A 183 7.38 -17.55 2.08
N THR A 184 7.95 -16.40 1.75
CA THR A 184 7.20 -15.19 1.44
C THR A 184 6.84 -15.23 -0.04
N ARG A 185 5.56 -15.04 -0.35
CA ARG A 185 5.06 -14.83 -1.71
C ARG A 185 4.47 -13.45 -1.81
N THR A 186 4.75 -12.78 -2.91
CA THR A 186 4.15 -11.49 -3.25
C THR A 186 3.50 -11.63 -4.62
N GLU A 187 2.23 -11.23 -4.71
CA GLU A 187 1.42 -11.35 -5.92
C GLU A 187 0.71 -10.02 -6.15
N GLU A 188 0.79 -9.49 -7.36
CA GLU A 188 -0.06 -8.38 -7.76
C GLU A 188 -1.49 -8.89 -7.97
N ARG A 189 -2.46 -8.17 -7.42
CA ARG A 189 -3.88 -8.48 -7.55
C ARG A 189 -4.63 -7.23 -7.95
N THR A 190 -5.71 -7.42 -8.70
CA THR A 190 -6.59 -6.33 -9.10
C THR A 190 -7.90 -6.44 -8.32
N GLN A 191 -8.39 -5.31 -7.83
CA GLN A 191 -9.69 -5.20 -7.18
C GLN A 191 -10.54 -4.15 -7.90
N THR A 192 -11.83 -4.42 -8.03
CA THR A 192 -12.80 -3.42 -8.53
C THR A 192 -13.38 -2.65 -7.34
N ILE A 193 -13.32 -1.32 -7.40
CA ILE A 193 -13.91 -0.40 -6.44
C ILE A 193 -15.15 0.25 -7.06
N CYS A 194 -16.32 -0.05 -6.50
CA CYS A 194 -17.59 0.54 -6.89
C CYS A 194 -17.67 2.02 -6.45
N GLN A 195 -17.61 2.93 -7.41
CA GLN A 195 -17.74 4.37 -7.21
C GLN A 195 -19.20 4.83 -7.02
N LYS A 196 -20.16 3.90 -6.95
CA LYS A 196 -21.59 4.17 -6.68
C LYS A 196 -22.08 3.62 -5.35
N GLU A 197 -21.24 2.89 -4.62
CA GLU A 197 -21.61 2.36 -3.31
C GLU A 197 -21.94 3.49 -2.32
N ASN A 198 -22.80 3.17 -1.35
CA ASN A 198 -23.12 4.06 -0.23
C ASN A 198 -21.83 4.53 0.46
N SER A 199 -21.66 5.84 0.62
CA SER A 199 -20.39 6.45 1.08
C SER A 199 -20.23 6.62 2.57
N PHE A 200 -21.05 5.97 3.40
CA PHE A 200 -21.02 6.11 4.85
C PHE A 200 -19.59 6.08 5.45
N TYR A 201 -18.74 5.14 5.03
CA TYR A 201 -17.36 5.04 5.53
C TYR A 201 -16.50 6.21 5.03
N VAL A 202 -16.52 6.48 3.73
CA VAL A 202 -15.74 7.57 3.10
C VAL A 202 -16.12 8.94 3.68
N ASP A 203 -17.41 9.17 3.92
CA ASP A 203 -17.91 10.42 4.50
C ASP A 203 -17.52 10.55 5.97
N THR A 204 -17.47 9.44 6.71
CA THR A 204 -16.94 9.41 8.08
C THR A 204 -15.45 9.75 8.12
N VAL A 205 -14.66 9.19 7.19
CA VAL A 205 -13.22 9.51 7.07
C VAL A 205 -13.03 11.00 6.73
N ARG A 206 -13.85 11.56 5.84
CA ARG A 206 -13.82 13.00 5.51
C ARG A 206 -14.11 13.85 6.74
N ALA A 207 -15.21 13.54 7.43
CA ALA A 207 -15.62 14.28 8.62
C ALA A 207 -14.59 14.20 9.76
N PHE A 208 -13.81 13.13 9.86
CA PHE A 208 -12.74 13.02 10.86
C PHE A 208 -11.46 13.76 10.44
N ARG A 209 -11.12 13.78 9.15
CA ARG A 209 -9.97 14.52 8.62
C ARG A 209 -10.16 16.03 8.70
N ASP A 210 -11.39 16.49 8.46
CA ASP A 210 -11.73 17.93 8.40
C ASP A 210 -12.04 18.53 9.79
N ARG A 211 -11.98 17.72 10.85
CA ARG A 211 -12.06 18.17 12.26
C ARG A 211 -10.69 18.52 12.80
#